data_AF-A0A933MV58-F1
#
_entry.id   AF-A0A933MV58-F1
#
_cell.length_a   1.000
_cell.length_b   1.000
_cell.length_c   1.000
_cell.angle_alpha   90.00
_cell.angle_beta   90.00
_cell.angle_gamma   90.00
#
_symmetry.space_group_name_H-M   'P 1'
#
loop_
_entity.id
_entity.type
_entity.pdbx_description
1 polymer ?
#
loop_
_entity_poly.entity_id
_entity_poly.type
_entity_poly.pdbx_seq_one_letter_code
_entity_poly.pdbx_strand_id
1 'polypeptide(L)' 'MDFKELKNKTEKELRQFLAESRDKLRDLRFKDANKQLKNVREIRDIKKIIARVLTLLNKKN' A
#
# COMPACT_ATOMS: atom_id res chain seq x y z
N MET A 1 -1.98 -1.49 -10.05
CA MET A 1 -3.31 -1.43 -9.39
C MET A 1 -3.98 -0.14 -9.76
N ASP A 2 -5.04 -0.25 -10.55
CA ASP A 2 -5.81 0.90 -11.01
C ASP A 2 -6.78 1.37 -9.94
N PHE A 3 -6.91 2.69 -9.85
CA PHE A 3 -7.73 3.39 -8.87
C PHE A 3 -9.22 2.98 -8.92
N LYS A 4 -9.66 2.40 -10.06
CA LYS A 4 -11.02 1.92 -10.29
C LYS A 4 -11.33 0.65 -9.49
N GLU A 5 -10.39 -0.29 -9.35
CA GLU A 5 -10.61 -1.54 -8.61
C GLU A 5 -10.73 -1.31 -7.10
N LEU A 6 -9.96 -0.35 -6.58
CA LEU A 6 -10.02 0.04 -5.17
C LEU A 6 -11.34 0.73 -4.80
N LYS A 7 -12.05 1.32 -5.77
CA LYS A 7 -13.32 2.01 -5.52
C LYS A 7 -14.48 1.03 -5.26
N ASN A 8 -14.44 -0.15 -5.86
CA ASN A 8 -15.45 -1.19 -5.71
C ASN A 8 -15.30 -2.01 -4.42
N LYS A 9 -14.14 -1.94 -3.76
CA LYS A 9 -13.93 -2.63 -2.48
C LYS A 9 -14.69 -1.98 -1.34
N THR A 10 -15.14 -2.79 -0.38
CA THR A 10 -15.78 -2.30 0.84
C THR A 10 -14.76 -1.62 1.76
N GLU A 11 -15.21 -0.76 2.67
CA GLU A 11 -14.28 -0.10 3.62
C GLU A 11 -13.48 -1.10 4.46
N LYS A 12 -14.10 -2.21 4.83
CA LYS A 12 -13.45 -3.28 5.58
C LYS A 12 -12.28 -3.89 4.80
N GLU A 13 -12.51 -4.20 3.52
CA GLU A 13 -11.47 -4.69 2.61
C GLU A 13 -10.36 -3.66 2.37
N LEU A 14 -10.71 -2.37 2.27
CA LEU A 14 -9.72 -1.30 2.12
C LEU A 14 -8.84 -1.17 3.36
N ARG A 15 -9.42 -1.27 4.56
CA ARG A 15 -8.67 -1.27 5.83
C ARG A 15 -7.77 -2.50 5.96
N GLN A 16 -8.25 -3.67 5.53
CA GLN A 16 -7.45 -4.90 5.55
C GLN A 16 -6.29 -4.82 4.56
N PHE A 17 -6.54 -4.37 3.34
CA PHE A 17 -5.51 -4.15 2.32
C PHE A 17 -4.48 -3.08 2.73
N LEU A 18 -4.92 -2.07 3.49
CA LEU A 18 -4.03 -1.07 4.08
C LEU A 18 -3.08 -1.69 5.13
N ALA A 19 -3.57 -2.61 5.96
CA ALA A 19 -2.73 -3.33 6.92
C ALA A 19 -1.67 -4.19 6.19
N GLU A 20 -2.10 -5.01 5.22
CA GLU A 20 -1.19 -5.83 4.40
C GLU A 20 -0.14 -4.99 3.67
N SER A 21 -0.54 -3.85 3.09
CA SER A 21 0.38 -2.94 2.39
C SER A 21 1.42 -2.33 3.34
N ARG A 22 1.06 -2.06 4.60
CA ARG A 22 1.98 -1.55 5.63
C ARG A 22 2.97 -2.62 6.08
N ASP A 23 2.53 -3.86 6.24
CA ASP A 23 3.41 -4.98 6.57
C ASP A 23 4.40 -5.24 5.43
N LYS A 24 3.93 -5.24 4.19
CA LYS A 24 4.79 -5.36 3.01
C LYS A 24 5.80 -4.21 2.91
N LEU A 25 5.40 -2.99 3.26
CA LEU A 25 6.32 -1.85 3.34
C LEU A 25 7.39 -2.06 4.43
N ARG A 26 7.01 -2.64 5.58
CA ARG A 26 7.94 -2.95 6.67
C ARG A 26 8.98 -3.98 6.21
N ASP A 27 8.56 -5.05 5.56
CA ASP A 27 9.46 -6.07 5.02
C ASP A 27 10.43 -5.50 3.98
N LEU A 28 9.93 -4.62 3.10
CA LEU A 28 10.80 -3.98 2.11
C LEU A 28 11.79 -3.02 2.75
N ARG A 29 11.43 -2.32 3.82
CA ARG A 29 12.38 -1.49 4.58
C ARG A 29 13.44 -2.35 5.27
N PHE A 30 13.09 -3.54 5.76
CA PHE A 30 14.07 -4.48 6.30
C PHE A 30 15.03 -4.99 5.22
N LYS A 31 14.50 -5.37 4.04
CA LYS A 31 15.32 -5.80 2.90
C LYS A 31 16.23 -4.69 2.37
N ASP A 32 15.75 -3.44 2.40
CA ASP A 32 16.52 -2.24 2.04
C ASP A 32 17.65 -1.98 3.03
N ALA A 33 17.38 -2.07 4.34
CA ALA A 33 18.39 -1.94 5.39
C ALA A 33 19.50 -3.01 5.26
N ASN A 34 19.14 -4.23 4.86
CA ASN A 34 20.09 -5.30 4.57
C ASN A 34 20.80 -5.16 3.20
N LYS A 35 20.56 -4.08 2.44
CA LYS A 35 21.06 -3.84 1.08
C LYS A 35 20.75 -4.95 0.08
N GLN A 36 19.74 -5.78 0.36
CA GLN A 36 19.31 -6.89 -0.49
C GLN A 36 18.20 -6.48 -1.46
N LEU A 37 17.73 -5.23 -1.38
CA LEU A 37 16.65 -4.73 -2.20
C LEU A 37 17.16 -4.30 -3.58
N LYS A 38 16.95 -5.17 -4.58
CA LYS A 38 17.28 -4.86 -5.99
C LYS A 38 16.39 -3.75 -6.57
N ASN A 39 15.13 -3.65 -6.11
CA ASN A 39 14.12 -2.74 -6.66
C ASN A 39 13.60 -1.74 -5.62
N VAL A 40 14.38 -0.68 -5.35
CA VAL A 40 13.99 0.44 -4.46
C VAL A 40 12.69 1.13 -4.91
N ARG A 41 12.36 1.07 -6.20
CA ARG A 41 11.12 1.64 -6.75
C ARG A 41 9.86 1.01 -6.14
N GLU A 42 9.92 -0.25 -5.73
CA GLU A 42 8.78 -0.97 -5.16
C GLU A 42 8.29 -0.33 -3.85
N ILE A 43 9.21 0.20 -3.03
CA ILE A 43 8.87 0.97 -1.82
C ILE A 43 8.03 2.20 -2.17
N ARG A 44 8.41 2.91 -3.25
CA ARG A 44 7.71 4.11 -3.69
C ARG A 44 6.32 3.78 -4.21
N ASP A 45 6.16 2.67 -4.92
CA ASP A 45 4.87 2.24 -5.46
C ASP A 45 3.92 1.79 -4.34
N ILE A 46 4.41 1.06 -3.34
CA ILE A 46 3.60 0.68 -2.18
C ILE A 46 3.18 1.90 -1.37
N LYS A 47 4.06 2.89 -1.18
CA LYS A 47 3.69 4.17 -0.53
C LYS A 47 2.56 4.87 -1.30
N LYS A 48 2.62 4.90 -2.63
CA LYS A 48 1.54 5.47 -3.46
C LYS A 48 0.24 4.69 -3.31
N ILE A 49 0.30 3.36 -3.24
CA ILE A 49 -0.88 2.51 -3.03
C ILE A 49 -1.53 2.83 -1.68
N ILE A 50 -0.75 2.89 -0.59
CA ILE A 50 -1.26 3.24 0.74
C ILE A 50 -1.94 4.62 0.72
N ALA A 51 -1.31 5.62 0.09
CA ALA A 51 -1.89 6.96 -0.02
C ALA A 51 -3.23 6.94 -0.76
N ARG A 52 -3.33 6.22 -1.88
CA ARG A 52 -4.59 6.08 -2.65
C ARG A 52 -5.69 5.42 -1.83
N VAL A 53 -5.37 4.37 -1.07
CA VAL A 53 -6.31 3.68 -0.18
C VAL A 53 -6.83 4.61 0.91
N LEU A 54 -5.93 5.38 1.54
CA LEU A 54 -6.32 6.38 2.55
C LEU A 54 -7.22 7.46 1.96
N THR A 55 -6.90 7.97 0.76
CA THR A 55 -7.75 8.95 0.07
C THR A 55 -9.15 8.39 -0.21
N LEU A 56 -9.25 7.12 -0.61
CA LEU A 56 -10.53 6.45 -0.85
C LEU A 56 -11.35 6.26 0.43
N LEU A 57 -10.71 5.86 1.53
CA LEU A 57 -11.36 5.76 2.84
C LEU A 57 -11.89 7.13 3.28
N ASN A 58 -11.08 8.19 3.13
CA ASN A 58 -11.49 9.54 3.51
C ASN A 58 -12.58 10.15 2.61
N LYS A 59 -12.77 9.61 1.39
CA LYS A 59 -13.84 10.03 0.47
C LYS A 59 -15.15 9.27 0.68
N LYS A 60 -15.11 8.14 1.40
CA LYS A 60 -16.30 7.34 1.78
C LYS A 60 -16.88 7.78 3.13
N ASN A 61 -16.04 8.26 4.05
CA ASN A 61 -16.46 9.09 5.20
C ASN A 61 -17.06 10.42 4.73
#